data_AF-A0A7C2JY63-F1
#
_entry.id   AF-A0A7C2JY63-F1
#
_cell.length_a   1.000
_cell.length_b   1.000
_cell.length_c   1.000
_cell.angle_alpha   90.00
_cell.angle_beta   90.00
_cell.angle_gamma   90.00
#
_symmetry.space_group_name_H-M   'P 1'
#
loop_
_entity.id
_entity.type
_entity.pdbx_description
1 polymer ?
#
loop_
_entity_poly.entity_id
_entity_poly.type
_entity_poly.pdbx_seq_one_letter_code
_entity_poly.pdbx_strand_id
1 'polypeptide(L)'
;MSADATGPAPRVPSVRPEAAPAVVPQRRGGHAAAPMRAPIALSKTKLLSLKQCRRKLWLETYRPELVPEPSPEKDALLATGNTVGEIARRLYGPGHLVSFERGLRAAIETTRNLVAAGGREPIFEATFEHDGVSVAVDVLDRSEPKPKLVEVKSAAHVKEHHLDDCAIQAWALARNGLAPRAVAVATVDPEFVYPGGGDYEGLLVETDVTEEANERLNDVDALVAAARSTLADLDEPAVLVGTHCGAPYDCELYQHCAPPQGAYPVLGLGGSKEKLYELMHSGYRDLRDVPESLLANETQRLVWRQSRSELPYVGAELRALARELAFPRYYLDFETVSSAVPIFAGTRPFEALPFQWSCHIETSRGRLEHAEFLDLSPEPPMRRLAERLLETLGTAGPIVVYTPYERRVIGELAERFGELAAALGALAERIVDLHPPTRRHYYHPAMQGSWSLKAVLPTVAPDLSYASLGEVRDGFAAQTAYFEAVEARTPDARRAELRRALLEYCRQDTLALARLVEFFGRD
;
A
#
# COMPACT_ATOMS: atom_id res chain seq x y z
N MET A 1 50.73 -71.33 7.27
CA MET A 1 51.80 -71.18 6.26
C MET A 1 51.57 -69.82 5.63
N SER A 2 52.12 -68.77 6.26
CA SER A 2 53.32 -68.01 5.81
C SER A 2 52.89 -66.93 4.80
N ALA A 3 52.76 -65.66 5.23
CA ALA A 3 53.78 -64.58 5.20
C ALA A 3 53.98 -64.05 3.76
N ASP A 4 54.15 -62.79 3.40
CA ASP A 4 54.28 -61.42 3.96
C ASP A 4 53.91 -60.50 2.75
N ALA A 5 53.60 -59.21 2.79
CA ALA A 5 54.36 -58.11 3.38
C ALA A 5 53.51 -56.82 3.35
N THR A 6 53.64 -56.04 4.40
CA THR A 6 53.18 -54.66 4.59
C THR A 6 54.21 -53.66 4.05
N GLY A 7 53.73 -52.57 3.43
CA GLY A 7 54.54 -51.39 3.07
C GLY A 7 53.70 -50.10 3.22
N PRO A 8 54.24 -48.99 3.76
CA PRO A 8 53.44 -47.87 4.26
C PRO A 8 53.27 -46.72 3.26
N ALA A 9 52.18 -45.95 3.46
CA ALA A 9 51.82 -44.75 2.70
C ALA A 9 52.79 -43.56 2.94
N PRO A 10 52.99 -42.66 1.95
CA PRO A 10 53.95 -41.57 2.03
C PRO A 10 53.48 -40.42 2.93
N ARG A 11 54.43 -39.85 3.68
CA ARG A 11 54.26 -38.69 4.58
C ARG A 11 54.26 -37.37 3.81
N VAL A 12 53.31 -36.50 4.13
CA VAL A 12 53.24 -35.09 3.69
C VAL A 12 54.06 -34.22 4.66
N PRO A 13 54.90 -33.28 4.19
CA PRO A 13 55.73 -32.46 5.06
C PRO A 13 54.95 -31.30 5.70
N SER A 14 55.18 -31.10 7.00
CA SER A 14 54.66 -29.99 7.79
C SER A 14 55.41 -28.68 7.49
N VAL A 15 54.69 -27.65 7.05
CA VAL A 15 55.23 -26.29 6.91
C VAL A 15 54.90 -25.51 8.19
N ARG A 16 55.93 -25.01 8.88
CA ARG A 16 55.82 -24.07 10.01
C ARG A 16 55.59 -22.65 9.47
N PRO A 17 54.75 -21.81 10.11
CA PRO A 17 54.64 -20.41 9.74
C PRO A 17 55.82 -19.61 10.32
N GLU A 18 56.48 -18.82 9.47
CA GLU A 18 57.50 -17.84 9.84
C GLU A 18 56.88 -16.66 10.61
N ALA A 19 57.59 -16.19 11.64
CA ALA A 19 57.21 -15.06 12.47
C ALA A 19 57.40 -13.73 11.73
N ALA A 20 56.35 -12.91 11.68
CA ALA A 20 56.41 -11.53 11.19
C ALA A 20 57.19 -10.62 12.18
N PRO A 21 57.93 -9.60 11.70
CA PRO A 21 58.73 -8.74 12.57
C PRO A 21 57.86 -7.75 13.35
N ALA A 22 58.27 -7.49 14.59
CA ALA A 22 57.64 -6.52 15.48
C ALA A 22 57.78 -5.08 14.94
N VAL A 23 56.65 -4.43 14.69
CA VAL A 23 56.58 -3.00 14.35
C VAL A 23 56.46 -2.19 15.64
N VAL A 24 57.47 -1.37 15.92
CA VAL A 24 57.49 -0.41 17.03
C VAL A 24 56.50 0.74 16.73
N PRO A 25 55.61 1.14 17.65
CA PRO A 25 54.69 2.24 17.40
C PRO A 25 55.41 3.58 17.55
N GLN A 26 55.54 4.31 16.43
CA GLN A 26 55.91 5.73 16.44
C GLN A 26 54.76 6.55 17.06
N ARG A 27 55.05 7.29 18.11
CA ARG A 27 54.17 8.32 18.66
C ARG A 27 53.97 9.43 17.62
N ARG A 28 52.78 9.49 17.00
CA ARG A 28 52.20 10.70 16.41
C ARG A 28 51.14 11.18 17.42
N GLY A 29 51.29 12.33 18.06
CA GLY A 29 51.18 13.63 17.42
C GLY A 29 49.69 14.01 17.38
N GLY A 30 49.29 14.89 18.31
CA GLY A 30 47.96 15.48 18.55
C GLY A 30 46.77 14.99 17.70
N HIS A 31 45.79 14.35 18.35
CA HIS A 31 44.44 14.23 17.80
C HIS A 31 43.84 15.65 17.69
N ALA A 32 43.96 16.26 16.51
CA ALA A 32 43.00 17.27 16.11
C ALA A 32 41.62 16.58 16.11
N ALA A 33 40.70 17.09 16.93
CA ALA A 33 39.32 16.64 16.91
C ALA A 33 38.82 16.67 15.46
N ALA A 34 38.27 15.55 14.98
CA ALA A 34 37.58 15.52 13.70
C ALA A 34 36.57 16.69 13.69
N PRO A 35 36.47 17.46 12.60
CA PRO A 35 35.54 18.58 12.55
C PRO A 35 34.15 18.06 12.90
N MET A 36 33.59 18.55 14.02
CA MET A 36 32.23 18.22 14.43
C MET A 36 31.31 18.59 13.27
N ARG A 37 30.77 17.58 12.59
CA ARG A 37 29.72 17.78 11.60
C ARG A 37 28.57 18.52 12.29
N ALA A 38 27.94 19.45 11.57
CA ALA A 38 26.74 20.08 12.07
C ALA A 38 25.72 18.98 12.43
N PRO A 39 25.06 19.07 13.60
CA PRO A 39 24.10 18.07 14.01
C PRO A 39 22.98 17.99 12.97
N ILE A 40 22.67 16.76 12.52
CA ILE A 40 21.64 16.54 11.52
C ILE A 40 20.29 16.82 12.16
N ALA A 41 19.53 17.74 11.57
CA ALA A 41 18.18 18.05 12.00
C ALA A 41 17.28 16.80 11.90
N LEU A 42 16.53 16.57 12.98
CA LEU A 42 15.54 15.50 13.09
C LEU A 42 14.14 16.09 12.89
N SER A 43 13.21 15.23 12.52
CA SER A 43 11.79 15.57 12.38
C SER A 43 10.94 14.39 12.86
N LYS A 44 9.64 14.62 13.08
CA LYS A 44 8.65 13.55 13.33
C LYS A 44 8.85 12.37 12.36
N THR A 45 8.87 12.65 11.06
CA THR A 45 9.05 11.64 10.00
C THR A 45 10.34 10.83 10.16
N LYS A 46 11.48 11.47 10.48
CA LYS A 46 12.75 10.75 10.68
C LYS A 46 12.71 9.83 11.90
N LEU A 47 12.06 10.26 12.99
CA LEU A 47 11.89 9.42 14.17
C LEU A 47 11.00 8.21 13.88
N LEU A 48 9.95 8.37 13.08
CA LEU A 48 9.13 7.26 12.61
C LEU A 48 9.88 6.32 11.67
N SER A 49 10.73 6.85 10.78
CA SER A 49 11.63 6.02 9.96
C SER A 49 12.55 5.16 10.82
N LEU A 50 13.08 5.69 11.93
CA LEU A 50 13.85 4.89 12.89
C LEU A 50 13.02 3.80 13.55
N LYS A 51 11.78 4.12 13.98
CA LYS A 51 10.87 3.14 14.59
C LYS A 51 10.60 1.96 13.65
N GLN A 52 10.48 2.24 12.35
CA GLN A 52 10.40 1.19 11.34
C GLN A 52 11.74 0.47 11.15
N CYS A 53 12.82 1.19 10.88
CA CYS A 53 14.14 0.62 10.67
C CYS A 53 15.26 1.67 10.77
N ARG A 54 16.27 1.44 11.64
CA ARG A 54 17.46 2.29 11.73
C ARG A 54 18.20 2.46 10.40
N ARG A 55 18.21 1.43 9.54
CA ARG A 55 18.85 1.48 8.22
C ARG A 55 18.06 2.37 7.27
N LYS A 56 16.72 2.40 7.37
CA LYS A 56 15.86 3.33 6.63
C LYS A 56 16.19 4.79 6.98
N LEU A 57 16.20 5.14 8.28
CA LEU A 57 16.59 6.48 8.73
C LEU A 57 17.95 6.91 8.16
N TRP A 58 18.95 6.02 8.24
CA TRP A 58 20.30 6.31 7.77
C TRP A 58 20.33 6.54 6.26
N LEU A 59 19.71 5.64 5.47
CA LEU A 59 19.66 5.73 4.01
C LEU A 59 18.92 6.98 3.53
N GLU A 60 17.76 7.32 4.11
CA GLU A 60 17.03 8.55 3.76
C GLU A 60 17.85 9.83 4.04
N THR A 61 18.76 9.77 5.01
CA THR A 61 19.57 10.92 5.41
C THR A 61 20.85 11.05 4.59
N TYR A 62 21.56 9.94 4.37
CA TYR A 62 22.90 9.94 3.77
C TYR A 62 22.92 9.53 2.30
N ARG A 63 21.88 8.83 1.85
CA ARG A 63 21.73 8.31 0.48
C ARG A 63 20.33 8.65 -0.08
N PRO A 64 19.89 9.92 -0.03
CA PRO A 64 18.55 10.30 -0.46
C PRO A 64 18.28 9.98 -1.93
N GLU A 65 19.32 9.84 -2.77
CA GLU A 65 19.20 9.41 -4.16
C GLU A 65 18.73 7.96 -4.34
N LEU A 66 18.72 7.16 -3.26
CA LEU A 66 18.15 5.81 -3.26
C LEU A 66 16.66 5.79 -2.95
N VAL A 67 16.12 6.89 -2.39
CA VAL A 67 14.68 7.01 -2.16
C VAL A 67 14.02 7.26 -3.51
N PRO A 68 13.14 6.37 -3.99
CA PRO A 68 12.47 6.57 -5.27
C PRO A 68 11.52 7.77 -5.17
N GLU A 69 11.31 8.42 -6.32
CA GLU A 69 10.26 9.43 -6.46
C GLU A 69 8.90 8.84 -6.02
N PRO A 70 8.02 9.66 -5.40
CA PRO A 70 6.67 9.24 -5.06
C PRO A 70 5.96 8.65 -6.28
N SER A 71 5.27 7.52 -6.08
CA SER A 71 4.42 6.96 -7.12
C SER A 71 3.11 7.77 -7.22
N PRO A 72 2.40 7.74 -8.36
CA PRO A 72 1.09 8.38 -8.49
C PRO A 72 0.11 7.99 -7.39
N GLU A 73 0.19 6.74 -6.91
CA GLU A 73 -0.60 6.24 -5.78
C GLU A 73 -0.30 7.00 -4.49
N LYS A 74 0.98 7.21 -4.18
CA LYS A 74 1.39 7.97 -3.01
C LYS A 74 1.00 9.44 -3.10
N ASP A 75 1.15 10.04 -4.28
CA ASP A 75 0.76 11.43 -4.50
C ASP A 75 -0.73 11.66 -4.29
N ALA A 76 -1.59 10.77 -4.80
CA ALA A 76 -3.04 10.91 -4.59
C ALA A 76 -3.47 10.56 -3.15
N LEU A 77 -2.77 9.65 -2.44
CA LEU A 77 -2.97 9.47 -1.00
C LEU A 77 -2.60 10.74 -0.21
N LEU A 78 -1.48 11.38 -0.54
CA LEU A 78 -1.08 12.66 0.06
C LEU A 78 -2.09 13.77 -0.25
N ALA A 79 -2.56 13.87 -1.50
CA ALA A 79 -3.59 14.83 -1.89
C ALA A 79 -4.91 14.61 -1.12
N THR A 80 -5.31 13.35 -0.93
CA THR A 80 -6.47 13.00 -0.11
C THR A 80 -6.27 13.43 1.36
N GLY A 81 -5.08 13.17 1.92
CA GLY A 81 -4.71 13.64 3.25
C GLY A 81 -4.80 15.16 3.40
N ASN A 82 -4.29 15.90 2.42
CA ASN A 82 -4.40 17.35 2.38
C ASN A 82 -5.86 17.81 2.39
N THR A 83 -6.72 17.25 1.53
CA THR A 83 -8.16 17.58 1.49
C THR A 83 -8.85 17.34 2.83
N VAL A 84 -8.55 16.22 3.50
CA VAL A 84 -9.06 15.93 4.86
C VAL A 84 -8.56 16.99 5.85
N GLY A 85 -7.28 17.36 5.78
CA GLY A 85 -6.72 18.45 6.58
C GLY A 85 -7.42 19.80 6.33
N GLU A 86 -7.71 20.14 5.08
CA GLU A 86 -8.46 21.36 4.75
C GLU A 86 -9.87 21.37 5.32
N ILE A 87 -10.57 20.23 5.28
CA ILE A 87 -11.88 20.06 5.90
C ILE A 87 -11.77 20.20 7.41
N ALA A 88 -10.78 19.54 8.04
CA ALA A 88 -10.55 19.65 9.47
C ALA A 88 -10.41 21.12 9.89
N ARG A 89 -9.60 21.92 9.19
CA ARG A 89 -9.47 23.36 9.48
C ARG A 89 -10.78 24.11 9.44
N ARG A 90 -11.70 23.77 8.52
CA ARG A 90 -13.04 24.36 8.46
C ARG A 90 -13.91 23.93 9.64
N LEU A 91 -13.85 22.64 10.00
CA LEU A 91 -14.64 22.06 11.10
C LEU A 91 -14.22 22.56 12.48
N TYR A 92 -12.92 22.75 12.72
CA TYR A 92 -12.41 23.35 13.95
C TYR A 92 -12.66 24.86 14.07
N GLY A 93 -13.16 25.49 12.99
CA GLY A 93 -13.55 26.89 12.97
C GLY A 93 -12.43 27.87 12.61
N PRO A 94 -12.67 29.19 12.70
CA PRO A 94 -11.70 30.20 12.31
C PRO A 94 -10.45 30.13 13.20
N GLY A 95 -9.28 30.02 12.56
CA GLY A 95 -7.99 29.86 13.24
C GLY A 95 -6.81 30.37 12.41
N HIS A 96 -5.61 30.19 12.94
CA HIS A 96 -4.37 30.63 12.31
C HIS A 96 -3.63 29.46 11.67
N LEU A 97 -3.51 29.45 10.34
CA LEU A 97 -2.65 28.51 9.64
C LEU A 97 -1.20 29.00 9.65
N VAL A 98 -0.29 28.17 10.17
CA VAL A 98 1.15 28.43 10.12
C VAL A 98 1.68 27.99 8.75
N SER A 99 2.25 28.95 8.01
CA SER A 99 2.81 28.69 6.68
C SER A 99 4.30 28.32 6.75
N PHE A 100 4.71 27.36 5.92
CA PHE A 100 6.09 26.95 5.70
C PHE A 100 6.79 27.67 4.54
N GLU A 101 6.13 28.59 3.83
CA GLU A 101 6.70 29.30 2.67
C GLU A 101 8.00 30.05 2.98
N ARG A 102 8.13 30.56 4.21
CA ARG A 102 9.35 31.24 4.70
C ARG A 102 10.32 30.30 5.43
N GLY A 103 10.09 28.99 5.33
CA GLY A 103 10.89 27.94 5.96
C GLY A 103 10.54 27.65 7.43
N LEU A 104 11.09 26.55 7.92
CA LEU A 104 10.82 25.99 9.25
C LEU A 104 11.00 26.99 10.40
N ARG A 105 12.07 27.79 10.37
CA ARG A 105 12.35 28.77 11.42
C ARG A 105 11.24 29.81 11.54
N ALA A 106 10.73 30.30 10.40
CA ALA A 106 9.64 31.27 10.38
C ALA A 106 8.33 30.65 10.87
N ALA A 107 8.08 29.37 10.59
CA ALA A 107 6.91 28.65 11.11
C ALA A 107 6.95 28.50 12.65
N ILE A 108 8.12 28.16 13.21
CA ILE A 108 8.34 28.09 14.65
C ILE A 108 8.15 29.46 15.31
N GLU A 109 8.75 30.52 14.75
CA GLU A 109 8.61 31.89 15.26
C GLU A 109 7.14 32.36 15.19
N THR A 110 6.43 32.04 14.10
CA THR A 110 5.00 32.34 13.95
C THR A 110 4.18 31.65 15.03
N THR A 111 4.39 30.36 15.25
CA THR A 111 3.69 29.58 16.28
C THR A 111 3.94 30.16 17.67
N ARG A 112 5.20 30.48 18.00
CA ARG A 112 5.57 31.09 19.28
C ARG A 112 4.86 32.42 19.51
N ASN A 113 4.79 33.28 18.49
CA ASN A 113 4.12 34.59 18.59
C ASN A 113 2.61 34.43 18.80
N LEU A 114 1.96 33.51 18.08
CA LEU A 114 0.53 33.23 18.22
C LEU A 114 0.18 32.68 19.61
N VAL A 115 1.02 31.81 20.15
CA VAL A 115 0.89 31.27 21.50
C VAL A 115 1.08 32.39 22.54
N ALA A 116 2.13 33.21 22.41
CA ALA A 116 2.43 34.29 23.34
C ALA A 116 1.36 35.40 23.36
N ALA A 117 0.67 35.61 22.23
CA ALA A 117 -0.43 36.56 22.12
C ALA A 117 -1.67 36.17 22.96
N GLY A 118 -1.80 34.91 23.39
CA GLY A 118 -2.85 34.46 24.30
C GLY A 118 -4.25 34.34 23.68
N GLY A 119 -4.36 34.32 22.35
CA GLY A 119 -5.62 34.04 21.64
C GLY A 119 -6.15 32.61 21.91
N ARG A 120 -7.45 32.40 21.70
CA ARG A 120 -8.14 31.12 21.93
C ARG A 120 -8.50 30.38 20.65
N GLU A 121 -8.31 31.02 19.51
CA GLU A 121 -8.50 30.45 18.19
C GLU A 121 -7.51 29.29 17.97
N PRO A 122 -7.92 28.20 17.30
CA PRO A 122 -7.00 27.12 16.98
C PRO A 122 -5.83 27.60 16.11
N ILE A 123 -4.67 26.98 16.29
CA ILE A 123 -3.52 27.14 15.40
C ILE A 123 -3.40 25.85 14.59
N PHE A 124 -3.46 25.97 13.27
CA PHE A 124 -3.28 24.86 12.35
C PHE A 124 -1.82 24.78 11.92
N GLU A 125 -1.30 23.55 11.78
CA GLU A 125 0.11 23.29 11.47
C GLU A 125 1.07 23.93 12.50
N ALA A 126 0.64 24.01 13.76
CA ALA A 126 1.41 24.61 14.85
C ALA A 126 2.77 23.90 14.97
N THR A 127 3.84 24.66 14.77
CA THR A 127 5.18 24.10 14.58
C THR A 127 6.07 24.36 15.78
N PHE A 128 6.64 23.30 16.33
CA PHE A 128 7.52 23.30 17.49
C PHE A 128 8.88 22.72 17.12
N GLU A 129 9.90 23.13 17.87
CA GLU A 129 11.22 22.53 17.82
C GLU A 129 11.73 22.35 19.24
N HIS A 130 12.30 21.18 19.50
CA HIS A 130 13.02 20.92 20.73
C HIS A 130 14.21 20.01 20.44
N ASP A 131 15.39 20.39 20.92
CA ASP A 131 16.63 19.64 20.73
C ASP A 131 16.84 19.25 19.25
N GLY A 132 16.62 20.19 18.33
CA GLY A 132 16.79 19.98 16.89
C GLY A 132 15.82 18.98 16.25
N VAL A 133 14.76 18.58 16.96
CA VAL A 133 13.63 17.80 16.43
C VAL A 133 12.49 18.75 16.11
N SER A 134 12.12 18.83 14.83
CA SER A 134 10.96 19.62 14.39
C SER A 134 9.69 18.80 14.28
N VAL A 135 8.59 19.41 14.70
CA VAL A 135 7.26 18.81 14.70
C VAL A 135 6.24 19.86 14.28
N ALA A 136 5.35 19.48 13.37
CA ALA A 136 4.11 20.21 13.09
C ALA A 136 2.93 19.41 13.66
N VAL A 137 1.97 20.12 14.25
CA VAL A 137 0.72 19.57 14.77
C VAL A 137 -0.43 20.09 13.91
N ASP A 138 -1.27 19.19 13.42
CA ASP A 138 -2.35 19.54 12.50
C ASP A 138 -3.31 20.55 13.12
N VAL A 139 -3.76 20.31 14.36
CA VAL A 139 -4.59 21.25 15.12
C VAL A 139 -4.11 21.38 16.56
N LEU A 140 -3.73 22.59 16.94
CA LEU A 140 -3.58 23.01 18.33
C LEU A 140 -4.84 23.76 18.76
N ASP A 141 -5.77 23.04 19.39
CA ASP A 141 -7.02 23.61 19.91
C ASP A 141 -6.73 24.33 21.23
N ARG A 142 -6.97 25.65 21.23
CA ARG A 142 -6.72 26.57 22.36
C ARG A 142 -8.01 27.15 22.94
N SER A 143 -9.15 26.49 22.71
CA SER A 143 -10.43 26.86 23.30
C SER A 143 -10.38 26.93 24.83
N GLU A 144 -9.51 26.11 25.44
CA GLU A 144 -9.22 26.06 26.87
C GLU A 144 -7.81 26.60 27.20
N PRO A 145 -7.55 27.06 28.45
CA PRO A 145 -6.24 27.60 28.85
C PRO A 145 -5.06 26.65 28.62
N LYS A 146 -5.29 25.34 28.75
CA LYS A 146 -4.33 24.30 28.33
C LYS A 146 -4.80 23.72 27.00
N PRO A 147 -3.94 23.68 25.98
CA PRO A 147 -4.36 23.28 24.65
C PRO A 147 -4.66 21.79 24.58
N LYS A 148 -5.54 21.40 23.65
CA LYS A 148 -5.69 20.03 23.17
C LYS A 148 -4.90 19.88 21.87
N LEU A 149 -4.12 18.81 21.77
CA LEU A 149 -3.47 18.43 20.52
C LEU A 149 -4.40 17.52 19.72
N VAL A 150 -4.58 17.79 18.43
CA VAL A 150 -5.27 16.85 17.53
C VAL A 150 -4.42 16.57 16.29
N GLU A 151 -4.18 15.28 16.04
CA GLU A 151 -3.62 14.75 14.79
C GLU A 151 -4.77 14.29 13.88
N VAL A 152 -4.82 14.79 12.66
CA VAL A 152 -5.88 14.49 11.69
C VAL A 152 -5.39 13.41 10.72
N LYS A 153 -6.17 12.32 10.56
CA LYS A 153 -5.81 11.20 9.69
C LYS A 153 -6.90 10.89 8.68
N SER A 154 -6.50 10.73 7.41
CA SER A 154 -7.35 10.17 6.34
C SER A 154 -7.45 8.64 6.50
N ALA A 155 -8.09 8.22 7.59
CA ALA A 155 -8.31 6.82 7.95
C ALA A 155 -9.65 6.71 8.68
N ALA A 156 -10.30 5.55 8.61
CA ALA A 156 -11.55 5.28 9.32
C ALA A 156 -11.37 5.08 10.83
N HIS A 157 -10.17 4.65 11.25
CA HIS A 157 -9.87 4.30 12.64
C HIS A 157 -8.43 4.66 13.01
N VAL A 158 -8.21 4.87 14.31
CA VAL A 158 -6.89 5.06 14.89
C VAL A 158 -6.05 3.79 14.72
N LYS A 159 -4.78 3.96 14.33
CA LYS A 159 -3.81 2.87 14.18
C LYS A 159 -2.68 3.08 15.18
N GLU A 160 -2.03 2.00 15.56
CA GLU A 160 -0.92 2.00 16.53
C GLU A 160 0.16 3.05 16.23
N HIS A 161 0.58 3.19 14.97
CA HIS A 161 1.59 4.17 14.58
C HIS A 161 1.11 5.62 14.66
N HIS A 162 -0.20 5.89 14.70
CA HIS A 162 -0.72 7.23 14.98
C HIS A 162 -0.45 7.64 16.44
N LEU A 163 -0.38 6.67 17.36
CA LEU A 163 -0.04 6.93 18.76
C LEU A 163 1.41 7.39 18.89
N ASP A 164 2.30 6.88 18.04
CA ASP A 164 3.69 7.31 17.96
C ASP A 164 3.82 8.74 17.41
N ASP A 165 3.03 9.10 16.38
CA ASP A 165 2.92 10.49 15.90
C ASP A 165 2.55 11.44 17.06
N CYS A 166 1.46 11.11 17.76
CA CYS A 166 0.93 11.89 18.86
C CYS A 166 1.91 12.01 20.03
N ALA A 167 2.61 10.93 20.39
CA ALA A 167 3.59 10.93 21.47
C ALA A 167 4.78 11.86 21.17
N ILE A 168 5.32 11.79 19.94
CA ILE A 168 6.41 12.67 19.50
C ILE A 168 5.95 14.13 19.51
N GLN A 169 4.72 14.39 19.07
CA GLN A 169 4.17 15.74 19.08
C GLN A 169 3.95 16.28 20.49
N ALA A 170 3.26 15.52 21.35
CA ALA A 170 3.00 15.90 22.74
C ALA A 170 4.32 16.13 23.51
N TRP A 171 5.35 15.33 23.25
CA TRP A 171 6.70 15.55 23.77
C TRP A 171 7.26 16.92 23.36
N ALA A 172 7.23 17.26 22.07
CA ALA A 172 7.77 18.54 21.59
C ALA A 172 7.04 19.74 22.19
N LEU A 173 5.72 19.64 22.33
CA LEU A 173 4.87 20.64 22.99
C LEU A 173 5.23 20.80 24.47
N ALA A 174 5.29 19.70 25.21
CA ALA A 174 5.61 19.70 26.64
C ALA A 174 7.00 20.30 26.91
N ARG A 175 7.99 19.96 26.07
CA ARG A 175 9.36 20.51 26.14
C ARG A 175 9.44 22.00 25.80
N ASN A 176 8.43 22.54 25.12
CA ASN A 176 8.24 23.97 24.88
C ASN A 176 7.33 24.65 25.92
N GLY A 177 7.01 23.99 27.03
CA GLY A 177 6.19 24.54 28.12
C GLY A 177 4.69 24.56 27.83
N LEU A 178 4.23 23.90 26.75
CA LEU A 178 2.84 23.77 26.35
C LEU A 178 2.34 22.33 26.44
N ALA A 179 2.57 21.67 27.58
CA ALA A 179 2.06 20.31 27.79
C ALA A 179 0.53 20.27 27.56
N PRO A 180 0.04 19.47 26.60
CA PRO A 180 -1.38 19.47 26.25
C PRO A 180 -2.21 18.89 27.39
N ARG A 181 -3.46 19.36 27.55
CA ARG A 181 -4.42 18.77 28.50
C ARG A 181 -4.97 17.43 28.03
N ALA A 182 -5.01 17.25 26.72
CA ALA A 182 -5.57 16.09 26.04
C ALA A 182 -4.90 15.97 24.67
N VAL A 183 -4.80 14.73 24.20
CA VAL A 183 -4.26 14.38 22.89
C VAL A 183 -5.31 13.52 22.20
N ALA A 184 -5.69 13.90 20.99
CA ALA A 184 -6.69 13.19 20.20
C ALA A 184 -6.20 12.90 18.79
N VAL A 185 -6.75 11.84 18.20
CA VAL A 185 -6.65 11.58 16.76
C VAL A 185 -8.04 11.79 16.16
N ALA A 186 -8.14 12.71 15.20
CA ALA A 186 -9.35 12.89 14.40
C ALA A 186 -9.28 12.01 13.15
N THR A 187 -10.18 11.03 13.07
CA THR A 187 -10.33 10.13 11.92
C THR A 187 -11.59 10.44 11.15
N VAL A 188 -11.66 10.01 9.90
CA VAL A 188 -12.87 10.13 9.09
C VAL A 188 -13.91 9.13 9.57
N ASP A 189 -15.12 9.59 9.90
CA ASP A 189 -16.22 8.73 10.34
C ASP A 189 -16.80 7.93 9.15
N PRO A 190 -16.65 6.59 9.09
CA PRO A 190 -17.20 5.79 8.01
C PRO A 190 -18.74 5.77 7.99
N GLU A 191 -19.41 6.18 9.08
CA GLU A 191 -20.87 6.28 9.14
C GLU A 191 -21.41 7.65 8.73
N PHE A 192 -20.53 8.64 8.49
CA PHE A 192 -20.93 9.95 7.97
C PHE A 192 -21.60 9.81 6.61
N VAL A 193 -22.81 10.33 6.47
CA VAL A 193 -23.53 10.40 5.18
C VAL A 193 -23.46 11.82 4.66
N TYR A 194 -22.81 12.01 3.52
CA TYR A 194 -22.62 13.33 2.95
C TYR A 194 -23.96 13.95 2.49
N PRO A 195 -24.39 15.10 3.06
CA PRO A 195 -25.64 15.74 2.67
C PRO A 195 -25.57 16.45 1.31
N GLY A 196 -24.37 16.71 0.78
CA GLY A 196 -24.15 17.53 -0.41
C GLY A 196 -23.74 18.97 -0.09
N GLY A 197 -23.60 19.80 -1.12
CA GLY A 197 -23.40 21.26 -0.96
C GLY A 197 -22.05 21.68 -0.34
N GLY A 198 -21.07 20.78 -0.27
CA GLY A 198 -19.78 21.03 0.38
C GLY A 198 -19.84 20.99 1.91
N ASP A 199 -20.94 20.50 2.48
CA ASP A 199 -21.13 20.39 3.92
C ASP A 199 -20.57 19.07 4.46
N TYR A 200 -19.51 19.18 5.25
CA TYR A 200 -18.80 18.05 5.88
C TYR A 200 -18.89 18.10 7.41
N GLU A 201 -19.87 18.83 7.96
CA GLU A 201 -20.10 18.86 9.41
C GLU A 201 -20.37 17.44 9.93
N GLY A 202 -19.54 16.99 10.88
CA GLY A 202 -19.59 15.61 11.40
C GLY A 202 -18.75 14.58 10.63
N LEU A 203 -17.98 14.97 9.59
CA LEU A 203 -17.10 14.05 8.87
C LEU A 203 -16.00 13.45 9.77
N LEU A 204 -15.54 14.19 10.77
CA LEU A 204 -14.43 13.77 11.62
C LEU A 204 -14.93 13.33 13.00
N VAL A 205 -14.44 12.19 13.46
CA VAL A 205 -14.60 11.69 14.83
C VAL A 205 -13.27 11.78 15.57
N GLU A 206 -13.29 12.44 16.74
CA GLU A 206 -12.14 12.48 17.62
C GLU A 206 -12.11 11.25 18.54
N THR A 207 -10.95 10.60 18.61
CA THR A 207 -10.65 9.60 19.63
C THR A 207 -9.61 10.19 20.58
N ASP A 208 -9.92 10.27 21.88
CA ASP A 208 -8.94 10.62 22.91
C ASP A 208 -7.92 9.48 23.05
N VAL A 209 -6.64 9.82 22.94
CA VAL A 209 -5.50 8.90 23.04
C VAL A 209 -4.47 9.41 24.05
N THR A 210 -4.90 10.21 25.01
CA THR A 210 -4.02 10.92 25.94
C THR A 210 -3.18 9.96 26.77
N GLU A 211 -3.77 8.87 27.28
CA GLU A 211 -3.06 7.89 28.10
C GLU A 211 -2.03 7.13 27.25
N GLU A 212 -2.42 6.65 26.08
CA GLU A 212 -1.58 5.89 25.16
C GLU A 212 -0.41 6.73 24.62
N ALA A 213 -0.65 8.01 24.33
CA ALA A 213 0.40 8.94 23.92
C ALA A 213 1.37 9.23 25.07
N ASN A 214 0.88 9.38 26.30
CA ASN A 214 1.70 9.62 27.48
C ASN A 214 2.56 8.39 27.86
N GLU A 215 2.04 7.18 27.71
CA GLU A 215 2.81 5.95 27.91
C GLU A 215 4.05 5.92 27.01
N ARG A 216 3.86 6.26 25.71
CA ARG A 216 4.92 6.31 24.69
C ARG A 216 5.83 7.53 24.82
N LEU A 217 5.37 8.61 25.45
CA LEU A 217 6.12 9.86 25.63
C LEU A 217 7.45 9.62 26.36
N ASN A 218 7.46 8.70 27.33
CA ASN A 218 8.64 8.35 28.11
C ASN A 218 9.79 7.79 27.25
N ASP A 219 9.46 7.20 26.10
CA ASP A 219 10.43 6.60 25.19
C ASP A 219 10.94 7.59 24.13
N VAL A 220 10.34 8.77 24.00
CA VAL A 220 10.68 9.73 22.93
C VAL A 220 12.10 10.26 23.10
N ASP A 221 12.56 10.57 24.32
CA ASP A 221 13.94 11.01 24.54
C ASP A 221 14.95 9.91 24.14
N ALA A 222 14.65 8.65 24.46
CA ALA A 222 15.46 7.51 24.07
C ALA A 222 15.45 7.29 22.54
N LEU A 223 14.30 7.51 21.89
CA LEU A 223 14.16 7.46 20.43
C LEU A 223 14.98 8.55 19.75
N VAL A 224 14.96 9.78 20.26
CA VAL A 224 15.78 10.90 19.76
C VAL A 224 17.26 10.59 19.93
N ALA A 225 17.68 10.08 21.09
CA ALA A 225 19.05 9.66 21.32
C ALA A 225 19.48 8.53 20.36
N ALA A 226 18.62 7.54 20.12
CA ALA A 226 18.89 6.45 19.19
C ALA A 226 18.97 6.94 17.73
N ALA A 227 18.14 7.92 17.33
CA ALA A 227 18.21 8.54 16.01
C ALA A 227 19.53 9.29 15.82
N ARG A 228 19.93 10.07 16.82
CA ARG A 228 21.22 10.76 16.83
C ARG A 228 22.39 9.80 16.78
N SER A 229 22.35 8.73 17.58
CA SER A 229 23.39 7.70 17.56
C SER A 229 23.48 7.03 16.19
N THR A 230 22.34 6.71 15.57
CA THR A 230 22.29 6.11 14.23
C THR A 230 22.87 7.05 13.18
N LEU A 231 22.56 8.34 13.26
CA LEU A 231 23.05 9.34 12.31
C LEU A 231 24.47 9.85 12.62
N ALA A 232 24.99 9.64 13.82
CA ALA A 232 26.38 9.91 14.15
C ALA A 232 27.33 8.87 13.54
N ASP A 233 26.82 7.66 13.30
CA ASP A 233 27.56 6.60 12.61
C ASP A 233 27.65 6.90 11.11
N LEU A 234 28.88 6.87 10.59
CA LEU A 234 29.15 7.04 9.16
C LEU A 234 28.95 5.74 8.39
N ASP A 235 28.96 4.60 9.07
CA ASP A 235 28.75 3.31 8.47
C ASP A 235 27.24 3.02 8.40
N GLU A 236 26.82 2.47 7.27
CA GLU A 236 25.43 2.08 7.06
C GLU A 236 25.04 0.97 8.06
N PRO A 237 23.94 1.12 8.82
CA PRO A 237 23.54 0.13 9.80
C PRO A 237 23.29 -1.25 9.17
N ALA A 238 23.98 -2.27 9.67
CA ALA A 238 23.76 -3.66 9.28
C ALA A 238 22.40 -4.15 9.81
N VAL A 239 21.35 -3.97 9.01
CA VAL A 239 20.00 -4.51 9.24
C VAL A 239 19.59 -5.33 8.02
N LEU A 240 19.29 -6.61 8.25
CA LEU A 240 18.78 -7.51 7.22
C LEU A 240 17.31 -7.20 6.95
N VAL A 241 16.86 -7.41 5.71
CA VAL A 241 15.44 -7.29 5.37
C VAL A 241 14.59 -8.24 6.22
N GLY A 242 13.37 -7.81 6.56
CA GLY A 242 12.48 -8.55 7.44
C GLY A 242 11.06 -8.01 7.40
N THR A 243 10.24 -8.41 8.37
CA THR A 243 8.83 -7.97 8.47
C THR A 243 8.67 -6.46 8.61
N HIS A 244 9.63 -5.79 9.25
CA HIS A 244 9.68 -4.33 9.35
C HIS A 244 9.77 -3.62 7.98
N CYS A 245 10.17 -4.32 6.91
CA CYS A 245 10.17 -3.75 5.56
C CYS A 245 8.76 -3.53 5.01
N GLY A 246 7.73 -4.15 5.60
CA GLY A 246 6.33 -3.99 5.17
C GLY A 246 5.40 -3.46 6.25
N ALA A 247 5.93 -2.98 7.38
CA ALA A 247 5.14 -2.49 8.51
C ALA A 247 5.82 -1.27 9.17
N PRO A 248 5.08 -0.19 9.48
CA PRO A 248 3.65 0.02 9.20
C PRO A 248 3.33 0.29 7.72
N TYR A 249 4.35 0.58 6.91
CA TYR A 249 4.25 0.84 5.48
C TYR A 249 5.29 0.03 4.71
N ASP A 250 5.03 -0.25 3.43
CA ASP A 250 6.03 -0.82 2.54
C ASP A 250 7.22 0.13 2.38
N CYS A 251 8.42 -0.35 2.71
CA CYS A 251 9.64 0.43 2.71
C CYS A 251 10.15 0.62 1.28
N GLU A 252 10.29 1.88 0.85
CA GLU A 252 10.75 2.21 -0.51
C GLU A 252 12.18 1.74 -0.81
N LEU A 253 12.97 1.57 0.24
CA LEU A 253 14.37 1.16 0.16
C LEU A 253 14.55 -0.37 0.18
N TYR A 254 13.47 -1.14 0.19
CA TYR A 254 13.53 -2.61 0.24
C TYR A 254 14.42 -3.18 -0.87
N GLN A 255 14.28 -2.69 -2.10
CA GLN A 255 15.05 -3.19 -3.26
C GLN A 255 16.56 -2.97 -3.09
N HIS A 256 16.96 -1.87 -2.44
CA HIS A 256 18.36 -1.61 -2.11
C HIS A 256 18.86 -2.53 -0.99
N CYS A 257 18.01 -2.81 0.00
CA CYS A 257 18.38 -3.58 1.18
C CYS A 257 18.38 -5.09 0.95
N ALA A 258 17.51 -5.58 0.06
CA ALA A 258 17.31 -7.00 -0.21
C ALA A 258 18.54 -7.61 -0.89
N PRO A 259 18.91 -8.86 -0.53
CA PRO A 259 19.99 -9.56 -1.23
C PRO A 259 19.61 -9.80 -2.70
N PRO A 260 20.60 -9.96 -3.61
CA PRO A 260 20.35 -10.28 -5.01
C PRO A 260 19.45 -11.51 -5.15
N GLN A 261 18.34 -11.38 -5.86
CA GLN A 261 17.40 -12.49 -6.05
C GLN A 261 17.81 -13.36 -7.24
N GLY A 262 17.45 -14.65 -7.19
CA GLY A 262 17.53 -15.56 -8.33
C GLY A 262 16.42 -15.32 -9.36
N ALA A 263 16.34 -16.19 -10.36
CA ALA A 263 15.31 -16.10 -11.40
C ALA A 263 13.89 -16.27 -10.83
N TYR A 264 13.75 -17.08 -9.77
CA TYR A 264 12.52 -17.23 -9.01
C TYR A 264 12.76 -16.78 -7.56
N PRO A 265 12.43 -15.52 -7.20
CA PRO A 265 12.68 -15.00 -5.85
C PRO A 265 12.04 -15.88 -4.77
N VAL A 266 12.72 -16.01 -3.61
CA VAL A 266 12.22 -16.82 -2.47
C VAL A 266 10.84 -16.37 -2.02
N LEU A 267 10.57 -15.06 -2.07
CA LEU A 267 9.26 -14.50 -1.73
C LEU A 267 8.11 -15.05 -2.60
N GLY A 268 8.41 -15.52 -3.81
CA GLY A 268 7.44 -16.16 -4.71
C GLY A 268 6.86 -17.48 -4.18
N LEU A 269 7.43 -18.09 -3.14
CA LEU A 269 6.78 -19.21 -2.45
C LEU A 269 5.47 -18.79 -1.78
N GLY A 270 5.33 -17.52 -1.39
CA GLY A 270 4.19 -17.04 -0.61
C GLY A 270 4.11 -17.65 0.80
N GLY A 271 3.12 -17.23 1.59
CA GLY A 271 2.95 -17.65 2.99
C GLY A 271 3.52 -16.65 4.00
N SER A 272 4.01 -17.14 5.15
CA SER A 272 4.53 -16.29 6.23
C SER A 272 5.80 -15.55 5.78
N LYS A 273 5.75 -14.21 5.79
CA LYS A 273 6.88 -13.35 5.41
C LYS A 273 8.10 -13.62 6.29
N GLU A 274 7.89 -13.88 7.58
CA GLU A 274 8.93 -14.21 8.56
C GLU A 274 9.76 -15.41 8.07
N LYS A 275 9.10 -16.53 7.76
CA LYS A 275 9.76 -17.75 7.26
C LYS A 275 10.47 -17.55 5.93
N LEU A 276 9.90 -16.74 5.04
CA LEU A 276 10.53 -16.43 3.76
C LEU A 276 11.81 -15.60 3.94
N TYR A 277 11.80 -14.65 4.86
CA TYR A 277 13.01 -13.91 5.22
C TYR A 277 14.05 -14.79 5.92
N GLU A 278 13.64 -15.74 6.77
CA GLU A 278 14.56 -16.74 7.35
C GLU A 278 15.26 -17.58 6.28
N LEU A 279 14.53 -17.99 5.23
CA LEU A 279 15.13 -18.68 4.08
C LEU A 279 16.14 -17.76 3.35
N MET A 280 15.81 -16.49 3.14
CA MET A 280 16.73 -15.52 2.55
C MET A 280 17.97 -15.32 3.43
N HIS A 281 17.83 -15.22 4.75
CA HIS A 281 18.95 -15.10 5.69
C HIS A 281 19.81 -16.37 5.72
N SER A 282 19.21 -17.54 5.46
CA SER A 282 19.90 -18.82 5.34
C SER A 282 20.67 -19.03 4.03
N GLY A 283 20.68 -18.02 3.14
CA GLY A 283 21.47 -18.03 1.91
C GLY A 283 20.68 -18.38 0.65
N TYR A 284 19.40 -18.76 0.74
CA TYR A 284 18.59 -19.00 -0.45
C TYR A 284 18.33 -17.69 -1.20
N ARG A 285 18.52 -17.72 -2.52
CA ARG A 285 18.26 -16.59 -3.43
C ARG A 285 17.21 -16.93 -4.47
N ASP A 286 17.12 -18.21 -4.82
CA ASP A 286 16.14 -18.76 -5.75
C ASP A 286 15.29 -19.80 -5.00
N LEU A 287 13.96 -19.78 -5.20
CA LEU A 287 13.07 -20.70 -4.52
C LEU A 287 13.29 -22.16 -4.95
N ARG A 288 13.87 -22.40 -6.14
CA ARG A 288 14.15 -23.76 -6.64
C ARG A 288 15.22 -24.46 -5.81
N ASP A 289 16.08 -23.71 -5.15
CA ASP A 289 17.15 -24.21 -4.29
C ASP A 289 16.67 -24.54 -2.88
N VAL A 290 15.45 -24.12 -2.50
CA VAL A 290 14.87 -24.41 -1.19
C VAL A 290 14.54 -25.91 -1.11
N PRO A 291 15.03 -26.65 -0.10
CA PRO A 291 14.68 -28.04 0.11
C PRO A 291 13.17 -28.23 0.32
N GLU A 292 12.60 -29.27 -0.31
CA GLU A 292 11.17 -29.58 -0.21
C GLU A 292 10.69 -29.76 1.24
N SER A 293 11.55 -30.26 2.12
CA SER A 293 11.27 -30.43 3.56
C SER A 293 10.99 -29.13 4.30
N LEU A 294 11.37 -27.97 3.74
CA LEU A 294 11.11 -26.65 4.30
C LEU A 294 9.80 -26.03 3.78
N LEU A 295 9.12 -26.67 2.84
CA LEU A 295 7.87 -26.18 2.26
C LEU A 295 6.67 -26.54 3.16
N ALA A 296 5.90 -25.53 3.55
CA ALA A 296 4.88 -25.60 4.59
C ALA A 296 3.55 -26.20 4.10
N ASN A 297 3.20 -26.04 2.82
CA ASN A 297 1.89 -26.43 2.29
C ASN A 297 1.95 -26.82 0.81
N GLU A 298 0.84 -27.37 0.29
CA GLU A 298 0.79 -27.85 -1.09
C GLU A 298 0.88 -26.71 -2.13
N THR A 299 0.41 -25.51 -1.81
CA THR A 299 0.58 -24.35 -2.70
C THR A 299 2.06 -24.03 -2.90
N GLN A 300 2.86 -24.04 -1.84
CA GLN A 300 4.31 -23.87 -1.94
C GLN A 300 4.97 -25.00 -2.72
N ARG A 301 4.54 -26.25 -2.52
CA ARG A 301 5.06 -27.39 -3.29
C ARG A 301 4.71 -27.31 -4.78
N LEU A 302 3.53 -26.83 -5.13
CA LEU A 302 3.13 -26.54 -6.50
C LEU A 302 4.02 -25.43 -7.09
N VAL A 303 4.14 -24.27 -6.45
CA VAL A 303 5.03 -23.19 -6.91
C VAL A 303 6.44 -23.72 -7.16
N TRP A 304 6.99 -24.43 -6.17
CA TRP A 304 8.34 -24.99 -6.22
C TRP A 304 8.50 -26.02 -7.34
N ARG A 305 7.59 -26.99 -7.44
CA ARG A 305 7.68 -28.08 -8.43
C ARG A 305 7.61 -27.54 -9.85
N GLN A 306 6.66 -26.66 -10.11
CA GLN A 306 6.48 -26.06 -11.43
C GLN A 306 7.60 -25.09 -11.78
N SER A 307 8.09 -24.27 -10.84
CA SER A 307 9.27 -23.44 -11.07
C SER A 307 10.53 -24.26 -11.34
N ARG A 308 10.66 -25.46 -10.74
CA ARG A 308 11.77 -26.39 -11.06
C ARG A 308 11.62 -27.09 -12.40
N SER A 309 10.40 -27.45 -12.79
CA SER A 309 10.15 -28.11 -14.08
C SER A 309 10.06 -27.15 -15.25
N GLU A 310 9.86 -25.85 -14.98
CA GLU A 310 9.60 -24.80 -15.98
C GLU A 310 8.39 -25.09 -16.88
N LEU A 311 7.43 -25.87 -16.36
CA LEU A 311 6.24 -26.30 -17.09
C LEU A 311 4.98 -25.84 -16.34
N PRO A 312 3.94 -25.38 -17.05
CA PRO A 312 2.67 -25.06 -16.43
C PRO A 312 1.98 -26.31 -15.89
N TYR A 313 1.19 -26.10 -14.86
CA TYR A 313 0.21 -27.06 -14.35
C TYR A 313 -1.20 -26.55 -14.64
N VAL A 314 -2.02 -27.40 -15.25
CA VAL A 314 -3.47 -27.21 -15.40
C VAL A 314 -4.18 -28.48 -14.94
N GLY A 315 -4.84 -28.41 -13.79
CA GLY A 315 -5.55 -29.53 -13.17
C GLY A 315 -6.86 -29.87 -13.88
N ALA A 316 -7.23 -31.15 -13.86
CA ALA A 316 -8.44 -31.65 -14.55
C ALA A 316 -9.74 -30.98 -14.09
N GLU A 317 -9.86 -30.63 -12.80
CA GLU A 317 -11.04 -29.94 -12.26
C GLU A 317 -11.25 -28.55 -12.86
N LEU A 318 -10.18 -27.79 -13.09
CA LEU A 318 -10.28 -26.49 -13.75
C LEU A 318 -10.69 -26.61 -15.23
N ARG A 319 -10.21 -27.65 -15.91
CA ARG A 319 -10.62 -27.95 -17.29
C ARG A 319 -12.10 -28.33 -17.36
N ALA A 320 -12.56 -29.18 -16.45
CA ALA A 320 -13.96 -29.58 -16.36
C ALA A 320 -14.86 -28.35 -16.10
N LEU A 321 -14.51 -27.52 -15.12
CA LEU A 321 -15.22 -26.28 -14.81
C LEU A 321 -15.37 -25.39 -16.06
N ALA A 322 -14.27 -25.12 -16.77
CA ALA A 322 -14.28 -24.27 -17.96
C ALA A 322 -15.18 -24.81 -19.09
N ARG A 323 -15.26 -26.15 -19.24
CA ARG A 323 -16.08 -26.81 -20.26
C ARG A 323 -17.57 -26.86 -19.89
N GLU A 324 -17.88 -26.99 -18.61
CA GLU A 324 -19.25 -27.14 -18.10
C GLU A 324 -20.03 -25.82 -17.99
N LEU A 325 -19.36 -24.67 -18.10
CA LEU A 325 -20.02 -23.35 -18.10
C LEU A 325 -21.02 -23.25 -19.25
N ALA A 326 -22.31 -23.13 -18.90
CA ALA A 326 -23.41 -23.00 -19.85
C ALA A 326 -23.36 -21.68 -20.63
N PHE A 327 -23.97 -21.65 -21.81
CA PHE A 327 -24.14 -20.43 -22.62
C PHE A 327 -25.53 -19.79 -22.41
N PRO A 328 -25.68 -18.47 -22.61
CA PRO A 328 -24.61 -17.49 -22.81
C PRO A 328 -23.76 -17.29 -21.55
N ARG A 329 -22.46 -17.05 -21.72
CA ARG A 329 -21.54 -16.72 -20.61
C ARG A 329 -21.31 -15.23 -20.60
N TYR A 330 -21.34 -14.63 -19.42
CA TYR A 330 -21.07 -13.21 -19.22
C TYR A 330 -19.76 -13.07 -18.47
N TYR A 331 -18.81 -12.30 -18.98
CA TYR A 331 -17.56 -12.00 -18.30
C TYR A 331 -17.64 -10.56 -17.82
N LEU A 332 -17.76 -10.35 -16.51
CA LEU A 332 -18.10 -9.07 -15.91
C LEU A 332 -16.94 -8.52 -15.08
N ASP A 333 -16.75 -7.22 -15.16
CA ASP A 333 -15.80 -6.45 -14.36
C ASP A 333 -16.41 -5.08 -14.00
N PHE A 334 -16.15 -4.59 -12.79
CA PHE A 334 -16.56 -3.26 -12.33
C PHE A 334 -15.36 -2.39 -12.03
N GLU A 335 -15.46 -1.12 -12.40
CA GLU A 335 -14.60 -0.07 -11.86
C GLU A 335 -15.39 0.77 -10.86
N THR A 336 -14.78 0.96 -9.69
CA THR A 336 -15.38 1.63 -8.53
C THR A 336 -14.47 2.72 -8.02
N VAL A 337 -15.06 3.76 -7.44
CA VAL A 337 -14.34 4.81 -6.74
C VAL A 337 -14.62 4.77 -5.24
N SER A 338 -13.58 4.99 -4.44
CA SER A 338 -13.69 5.14 -2.98
C SER A 338 -12.89 6.38 -2.55
N SER A 339 -13.48 7.22 -1.70
CA SER A 339 -12.84 8.42 -1.18
C SER A 339 -13.02 8.53 0.33
N ALA A 340 -12.00 9.01 1.04
CA ALA A 340 -12.15 9.46 2.43
C ALA A 340 -13.10 10.67 2.54
N VAL A 341 -13.24 11.45 1.47
CA VAL A 341 -14.12 12.61 1.39
C VAL A 341 -15.17 12.33 0.32
N PRO A 342 -16.43 12.01 0.70
CA PRO A 342 -17.46 11.67 -0.27
C PRO A 342 -17.80 12.86 -1.17
N ILE A 343 -18.02 12.60 -2.45
CA ILE A 343 -18.34 13.63 -3.46
C ILE A 343 -19.81 13.63 -3.89
N PHE A 344 -20.54 12.57 -3.60
CA PHE A 344 -21.95 12.40 -3.98
C PHE A 344 -22.85 12.43 -2.75
N ALA A 345 -23.91 13.23 -2.80
CA ALA A 345 -24.88 13.27 -1.71
C ALA A 345 -25.48 11.88 -1.46
N GLY A 346 -25.65 11.50 -0.18
CA GLY A 346 -26.15 10.18 0.21
C GLY A 346 -25.13 9.05 0.08
N THR A 347 -23.83 9.37 0.08
CA THR A 347 -22.73 8.39 0.11
C THR A 347 -21.84 8.58 1.34
N ARG A 348 -21.09 7.53 1.70
CA ARG A 348 -20.25 7.49 2.90
C ARG A 348 -18.76 7.45 2.57
N PRO A 349 -17.88 7.86 3.50
CA PRO A 349 -16.44 7.69 3.33
C PRO A 349 -16.05 6.24 3.10
N PHE A 350 -15.05 6.04 2.23
CA PHE A 350 -14.49 4.73 1.86
C PHE A 350 -15.50 3.75 1.22
N GLU A 351 -16.71 4.21 0.93
CA GLU A 351 -17.70 3.42 0.21
C GLU A 351 -17.23 3.16 -1.22
N ALA A 352 -17.32 1.91 -1.69
CA ALA A 352 -17.01 1.56 -3.06
C ALA A 352 -18.21 1.88 -3.97
N LEU A 353 -18.08 2.93 -4.77
CA LEU A 353 -19.13 3.41 -5.66
C LEU A 353 -18.84 2.99 -7.09
N PRO A 354 -19.59 2.05 -7.69
CA PRO A 354 -19.38 1.67 -9.08
C PRO A 354 -19.75 2.83 -10.01
N PHE A 355 -18.85 3.14 -10.94
CA PHE A 355 -19.07 4.17 -11.97
C PHE A 355 -18.99 3.60 -13.40
N GLN A 356 -18.45 2.38 -13.53
CA GLN A 356 -18.29 1.70 -14.80
C GLN A 356 -18.40 0.19 -14.64
N TRP A 357 -18.85 -0.48 -15.70
CA TRP A 357 -18.65 -1.91 -15.89
C TRP A 357 -18.38 -2.23 -17.36
N SER A 358 -17.73 -3.36 -17.57
CA SER A 358 -17.56 -3.97 -18.88
C SER A 358 -18.14 -5.38 -18.87
N CYS A 359 -18.63 -5.85 -20.01
CA CYS A 359 -19.15 -7.20 -20.13
C CYS A 359 -18.89 -7.78 -21.52
N HIS A 360 -18.09 -8.85 -21.58
CA HIS A 360 -18.03 -9.69 -22.78
C HIS A 360 -19.08 -10.81 -22.67
N ILE A 361 -19.82 -11.04 -23.76
CA ILE A 361 -20.93 -12.01 -23.81
C ILE A 361 -20.61 -13.08 -24.84
N GLU A 362 -20.35 -14.29 -24.38
CA GLU A 362 -20.07 -15.43 -25.25
C GLU A 362 -21.35 -16.22 -25.50
N THR A 363 -21.75 -16.27 -26.77
CA THR A 363 -22.94 -17.00 -27.22
C THR A 363 -22.62 -18.47 -27.52
N SER A 364 -23.64 -19.34 -27.52
CA SER A 364 -23.47 -20.76 -27.90
C SER A 364 -22.97 -20.98 -29.34
N ARG A 365 -23.00 -19.95 -30.18
CA ARG A 365 -22.47 -19.97 -31.56
C ARG A 365 -20.98 -19.58 -31.63
N GLY A 366 -20.32 -19.40 -30.48
CA GLY A 366 -18.92 -18.98 -30.40
C GLY A 366 -18.68 -17.50 -30.76
N ARG A 367 -19.74 -16.69 -30.87
CA ARG A 367 -19.61 -15.23 -31.02
C ARG A 367 -19.39 -14.59 -29.65
N LEU A 368 -18.37 -13.73 -29.55
CA LEU A 368 -18.10 -12.88 -28.41
C LEU A 368 -18.58 -11.46 -28.70
N GLU A 369 -19.61 -11.01 -28.00
CA GLU A 369 -20.15 -9.65 -28.05
C GLU A 369 -19.61 -8.84 -26.89
N HIS A 370 -19.75 -7.51 -26.96
CA HIS A 370 -19.29 -6.61 -25.92
C HIS A 370 -20.37 -5.57 -25.58
N ALA A 371 -20.60 -5.37 -24.29
CA ALA A 371 -21.45 -4.35 -23.72
C ALA A 371 -20.69 -3.63 -22.61
N GLU A 372 -20.99 -2.36 -22.38
CA GLU A 372 -20.28 -1.53 -21.40
C GLU A 372 -21.17 -0.41 -20.87
N PHE A 373 -20.81 0.12 -19.70
CA PHE A 373 -21.38 1.33 -19.12
C PHE A 373 -20.26 2.18 -18.52
N LEU A 374 -20.28 3.49 -18.79
CA LEU A 374 -19.43 4.48 -18.15
C LEU A 374 -20.15 5.83 -18.12
N ASP A 375 -20.18 6.43 -16.94
CA ASP A 375 -20.82 7.71 -16.70
C ASP A 375 -19.87 8.68 -15.98
N LEU A 376 -19.50 9.75 -16.70
CA LEU A 376 -18.58 10.80 -16.24
C LEU A 376 -19.32 12.12 -15.97
N SER A 377 -20.64 12.06 -15.77
CA SER A 377 -21.43 13.21 -15.34
C SER A 377 -21.16 13.50 -13.85
N PRO A 378 -21.41 14.74 -13.39
CA PRO A 378 -21.32 15.06 -11.96
C PRO A 378 -22.43 14.42 -11.12
N GLU A 379 -23.39 13.73 -11.75
CA GLU A 379 -24.49 13.05 -11.07
C GLU A 379 -24.08 11.64 -10.64
N PRO A 380 -24.54 11.15 -9.47
CA PRO A 380 -24.20 9.81 -9.00
C PRO A 380 -24.59 8.71 -10.02
N PRO A 381 -23.64 7.88 -10.51
CA PRO A 381 -23.90 6.95 -11.61
C PRO A 381 -24.60 5.65 -11.19
N MET A 382 -24.57 5.30 -9.90
CA MET A 382 -24.86 3.95 -9.40
C MET A 382 -26.25 3.42 -9.81
N ARG A 383 -27.28 4.27 -9.84
CA ARG A 383 -28.64 3.83 -10.21
C ARG A 383 -28.74 3.46 -11.68
N ARG A 384 -28.30 4.37 -12.57
CA ARG A 384 -28.29 4.13 -14.03
C ARG A 384 -27.42 2.93 -14.38
N LEU A 385 -26.29 2.81 -13.69
CA LEU A 385 -25.37 1.69 -13.83
C LEU A 385 -26.06 0.36 -13.52
N ALA A 386 -26.76 0.26 -12.40
CA ALA A 386 -27.49 -0.94 -11.98
C ALA A 386 -28.62 -1.32 -12.95
N GLU A 387 -29.41 -0.33 -13.41
CA GLU A 387 -30.49 -0.58 -14.37
C GLU A 387 -29.97 -1.11 -15.71
N ARG A 388 -28.88 -0.52 -16.24
CA ARG A 388 -28.26 -0.99 -17.49
C ARG A 388 -27.59 -2.37 -17.34
N LEU A 389 -27.04 -2.67 -16.16
CA LEU A 389 -26.49 -3.98 -15.85
C LEU A 389 -27.58 -5.07 -15.92
N LEU A 390 -28.72 -4.83 -15.27
CA LEU A 390 -29.86 -5.76 -15.27
C LEU A 390 -30.39 -6.03 -16.68
N GLU A 391 -30.51 -4.98 -17.50
CA GLU A 391 -30.93 -5.11 -18.91
C GLU A 391 -29.95 -5.97 -19.72
N THR A 392 -28.65 -5.82 -19.47
CA THR A 392 -27.59 -6.48 -20.25
C THR A 392 -27.40 -7.95 -19.87
N LEU A 393 -27.40 -8.27 -18.57
CA LEU A 393 -27.12 -9.63 -18.08
C LEU A 393 -28.33 -10.57 -18.12
N GLY A 394 -29.54 -10.02 -18.32
CA GLY A 394 -30.78 -10.77 -18.44
C GLY A 394 -31.00 -11.74 -17.26
N THR A 395 -31.57 -12.91 -17.54
CA THR A 395 -32.01 -13.86 -16.49
C THR A 395 -31.40 -15.27 -16.59
N ALA A 396 -30.52 -15.53 -17.57
CA ALA A 396 -29.98 -16.87 -17.83
C ALA A 396 -28.47 -16.85 -18.10
N GLY A 397 -27.77 -17.94 -17.75
CA GLY A 397 -26.34 -18.13 -18.02
C GLY A 397 -25.41 -17.67 -16.88
N PRO A 398 -24.20 -18.22 -16.74
CA PRO A 398 -23.26 -17.86 -15.67
C PRO A 398 -22.63 -16.49 -15.90
N ILE A 399 -22.34 -15.78 -14.80
CA ILE A 399 -21.58 -14.52 -14.78
C ILE A 399 -20.19 -14.82 -14.21
N VAL A 400 -19.20 -14.93 -15.08
CA VAL A 400 -17.81 -15.22 -14.73
C VAL A 400 -17.11 -13.92 -14.34
N VAL A 401 -16.44 -13.95 -13.18
CA VAL A 401 -15.69 -12.82 -12.61
C VAL A 401 -14.35 -13.33 -12.06
N TYR A 402 -13.44 -12.42 -11.70
CA TYR A 402 -12.17 -12.76 -11.09
C TYR A 402 -12.12 -12.22 -9.65
N THR A 403 -12.28 -13.08 -8.65
CA THR A 403 -12.46 -12.77 -7.22
C THR A 403 -13.92 -12.43 -6.84
N PRO A 404 -14.31 -12.40 -5.54
CA PRO A 404 -15.69 -12.13 -5.15
C PRO A 404 -16.06 -10.64 -5.18
N TYR A 405 -15.23 -9.78 -5.78
CA TYR A 405 -15.40 -8.34 -5.76
C TYR A 405 -16.69 -7.88 -6.42
N GLU A 406 -16.97 -8.34 -7.63
CA GLU A 406 -18.16 -7.99 -8.41
C GLU A 406 -19.44 -8.42 -7.68
N ARG A 407 -19.39 -9.57 -6.99
CA ARG A 407 -20.50 -10.05 -6.15
C ARG A 407 -20.79 -9.07 -5.02
N ARG A 408 -19.75 -8.56 -4.36
CA ARG A 408 -19.89 -7.54 -3.31
C ARG A 408 -20.50 -6.25 -3.87
N VAL A 409 -20.01 -5.76 -5.00
CA VAL A 409 -20.53 -4.54 -5.65
C VAL A 409 -22.02 -4.68 -5.99
N ILE A 410 -22.44 -5.82 -6.53
CA ILE A 410 -23.87 -6.09 -6.81
C ILE A 410 -24.70 -6.13 -5.52
N GLY A 411 -24.16 -6.70 -4.44
CA GLY A 411 -24.80 -6.69 -3.12
C GLY A 411 -24.97 -5.27 -2.56
N GLU A 412 -23.94 -4.45 -2.63
CA GLU A 412 -23.97 -3.04 -2.19
C GLU A 412 -24.97 -2.21 -3.01
N LEU A 413 -25.06 -2.46 -4.33
CA LEU A 413 -26.10 -1.86 -5.18
C LEU A 413 -27.51 -2.31 -4.77
N ALA A 414 -27.69 -3.57 -4.36
CA ALA A 414 -28.98 -4.10 -3.90
C ALA A 414 -29.42 -3.48 -2.57
N GLU A 415 -28.49 -3.27 -1.64
CA GLU A 415 -28.74 -2.57 -0.38
C GLU A 415 -29.11 -1.10 -0.61
N ARG A 416 -28.42 -0.45 -1.56
CA ARG A 416 -28.65 0.95 -1.92
C ARG A 416 -29.99 1.18 -2.63
N PHE A 417 -30.41 0.27 -3.50
CA PHE A 417 -31.62 0.39 -4.32
C PHE A 417 -32.57 -0.75 -4.04
N GLY A 418 -33.38 -0.62 -2.97
CA GLY A 418 -34.29 -1.66 -2.51
C GLY A 418 -35.29 -2.14 -3.56
N GLU A 419 -35.66 -1.30 -4.53
CA GLU A 419 -36.51 -1.67 -5.66
C GLU A 419 -35.83 -2.60 -6.67
N LEU A 420 -34.49 -2.58 -6.75
CA LEU A 420 -33.69 -3.42 -7.63
C LEU A 420 -33.13 -4.67 -6.91
N ALA A 421 -33.24 -4.73 -5.58
CA ALA A 421 -32.55 -5.71 -4.74
C ALA A 421 -32.82 -7.17 -5.15
N ALA A 422 -34.08 -7.52 -5.43
CA ALA A 422 -34.43 -8.88 -5.84
C ALA A 422 -33.77 -9.28 -7.17
N ALA A 423 -33.74 -8.36 -8.14
CA ALA A 423 -33.16 -8.63 -9.45
C ALA A 423 -31.62 -8.68 -9.40
N LEU A 424 -31.00 -7.78 -8.64
CA LEU A 424 -29.55 -7.78 -8.39
C LEU A 424 -29.11 -9.02 -7.61
N GLY A 425 -29.88 -9.44 -6.60
CA GLY A 425 -29.65 -10.70 -5.87
C GLY A 425 -29.67 -11.91 -6.80
N ALA A 426 -30.61 -11.97 -7.75
CA ALA A 426 -30.65 -13.03 -8.75
C ALA A 426 -29.42 -13.05 -9.68
N LEU A 427 -28.82 -11.89 -9.98
CA LEU A 427 -27.54 -11.83 -10.68
C LEU A 427 -26.39 -12.36 -9.81
N ALA A 428 -26.34 -11.97 -8.54
CA ALA A 428 -25.30 -12.43 -7.62
C ALA A 428 -25.28 -13.97 -7.51
N GLU A 429 -26.43 -14.63 -7.47
CA GLU A 429 -26.52 -16.10 -7.44
C GLU A 429 -25.95 -16.77 -8.71
N ARG A 430 -25.85 -16.06 -9.83
CA ARG A 430 -25.27 -16.56 -11.09
C ARG A 430 -23.76 -16.36 -11.18
N ILE A 431 -23.13 -15.70 -10.21
CA ILE A 431 -21.69 -15.40 -10.25
C ILE A 431 -20.85 -16.66 -10.05
N VAL A 432 -19.92 -16.87 -10.97
CA VAL A 432 -18.85 -17.87 -10.92
C VAL A 432 -17.51 -17.16 -10.73
N ASP A 433 -16.91 -17.31 -9.55
CA ASP A 433 -15.58 -16.77 -9.24
C ASP A 433 -14.47 -17.71 -9.77
N LEU A 434 -13.70 -17.23 -10.73
CA LEU A 434 -12.62 -17.99 -11.38
C LEU A 434 -11.33 -18.05 -10.55
N HIS A 435 -11.14 -17.17 -9.56
CA HIS A 435 -9.89 -17.09 -8.81
C HIS A 435 -9.62 -18.32 -7.92
N PRO A 436 -10.55 -18.80 -7.07
CA PRO A 436 -10.33 -20.00 -6.25
C PRO A 436 -9.95 -21.28 -7.04
N PRO A 437 -10.64 -21.66 -8.13
CA PRO A 437 -10.24 -22.83 -8.91
C PRO A 437 -8.91 -22.60 -9.64
N THR A 438 -8.64 -21.39 -10.15
CA THR A 438 -7.34 -21.04 -10.73
C THR A 438 -6.22 -21.20 -9.70
N ARG A 439 -6.42 -20.72 -8.46
CA ARG A 439 -5.43 -20.83 -7.37
C ARG A 439 -5.10 -22.26 -6.98
N ARG A 440 -6.05 -23.18 -7.09
CA ARG A 440 -5.87 -24.60 -6.72
C ARG A 440 -5.31 -25.44 -7.87
N HIS A 441 -5.68 -25.12 -9.10
CA HIS A 441 -5.48 -26.01 -10.25
C HIS A 441 -4.72 -25.38 -11.41
N TYR A 442 -4.21 -24.16 -11.28
CA TYR A 442 -3.36 -23.55 -12.28
C TYR A 442 -2.11 -22.97 -11.64
N TYR A 443 -0.95 -23.23 -12.24
CA TYR A 443 0.25 -22.45 -11.96
C TYR A 443 1.21 -22.50 -13.13
N HIS A 444 1.74 -21.35 -13.51
CA HIS A 444 2.80 -21.20 -14.50
C HIS A 444 4.01 -20.54 -13.82
N PRO A 445 5.26 -20.99 -14.08
CA PRO A 445 6.46 -20.44 -13.42
C PRO A 445 6.58 -18.91 -13.48
N ALA A 446 6.20 -18.30 -14.61
CA ALA A 446 6.20 -16.85 -14.80
C ALA A 446 5.22 -16.07 -13.90
N MET A 447 4.30 -16.74 -13.19
CA MET A 447 3.41 -16.12 -12.20
C MET A 447 4.15 -15.70 -10.92
N GLN A 448 5.34 -16.26 -10.67
CA GLN A 448 6.20 -15.94 -9.52
C GLN A 448 5.44 -15.91 -8.16
N GLY A 449 4.53 -16.87 -7.95
CA GLY A 449 3.76 -16.99 -6.71
C GLY A 449 2.49 -16.13 -6.61
N SER A 450 2.14 -15.36 -7.64
CA SER A 450 0.93 -14.55 -7.67
C SER A 450 -0.17 -15.18 -8.52
N TRP A 451 -1.40 -15.17 -8.01
CA TRP A 451 -2.60 -15.59 -8.75
C TRP A 451 -3.51 -14.41 -9.12
N SER A 452 -3.02 -13.16 -9.04
CA SER A 452 -3.76 -12.03 -9.58
C SER A 452 -3.97 -12.18 -11.08
N LEU A 453 -5.02 -11.58 -11.62
CA LEU A 453 -5.31 -11.65 -13.06
C LEU A 453 -4.12 -11.16 -13.89
N LYS A 454 -3.44 -10.10 -13.42
CA LYS A 454 -2.22 -9.54 -14.02
C LYS A 454 -1.03 -10.49 -14.05
N ALA A 455 -0.95 -11.43 -13.11
CA ALA A 455 0.09 -12.46 -13.09
C ALA A 455 -0.29 -13.69 -13.94
N VAL A 456 -1.58 -14.04 -13.99
CA VAL A 456 -2.09 -15.19 -14.75
C VAL A 456 -2.17 -14.89 -16.24
N LEU A 457 -2.76 -13.76 -16.64
CA LEU A 457 -3.07 -13.45 -18.03
C LEU A 457 -1.87 -13.54 -18.98
N PRO A 458 -0.68 -13.00 -18.65
CA PRO A 458 0.48 -13.08 -19.56
C PRO A 458 0.94 -14.51 -19.86
N THR A 459 0.59 -15.47 -19.00
CA THR A 459 0.95 -16.88 -19.16
C THR A 459 -0.03 -17.67 -20.02
N VAL A 460 -1.18 -17.07 -20.31
CA VAL A 460 -2.30 -17.68 -21.02
C VAL A 460 -2.55 -17.01 -22.38
N ALA A 461 -2.54 -15.68 -22.40
CA ALA A 461 -2.75 -14.84 -23.57
C ALA A 461 -1.72 -13.70 -23.57
N PRO A 462 -0.45 -13.97 -23.93
CA PRO A 462 0.62 -12.98 -23.91
C PRO A 462 0.39 -11.81 -24.89
N ASP A 463 -0.52 -11.97 -25.86
CA ASP A 463 -0.97 -10.93 -26.78
C ASP A 463 -1.85 -9.87 -26.09
N LEU A 464 -2.50 -10.19 -24.97
CA LEU A 464 -3.30 -9.26 -24.17
C LEU A 464 -2.46 -8.63 -23.05
N SER A 465 -1.53 -7.77 -23.42
CA SER A 465 -0.65 -7.09 -22.47
C SER A 465 -1.27 -5.81 -21.92
N TYR A 466 -1.27 -5.62 -20.60
CA TYR A 466 -1.63 -4.32 -19.99
C TYR A 466 -0.58 -3.24 -20.24
N ALA A 467 0.62 -3.61 -20.71
CA ALA A 467 1.69 -2.66 -20.99
C ALA A 467 1.41 -1.75 -22.19
N SER A 468 0.44 -2.10 -23.05
CA SER A 468 -0.03 -1.24 -24.14
C SER A 468 -1.06 -0.20 -23.70
N LEU A 469 -1.57 -0.30 -22.47
CA LEU A 469 -2.48 0.70 -21.92
C LEU A 469 -1.70 1.96 -21.54
N GLY A 470 -2.32 3.11 -21.78
CA GLY A 470 -1.75 4.42 -21.47
C GLY A 470 -1.76 4.71 -19.97
N GLU A 471 -2.42 5.80 -19.59
CA GLU A 471 -2.43 6.26 -18.19
C GLU A 471 -3.29 5.40 -17.25
N VAL A 472 -4.37 4.77 -17.75
CA VAL A 472 -5.23 3.88 -16.98
C VAL A 472 -4.82 2.43 -17.22
N ARG A 473 -4.19 1.81 -16.22
CA ARG A 473 -3.64 0.44 -16.30
C ARG A 473 -3.87 -0.42 -15.06
N ASP A 474 -4.54 0.15 -14.07
CA ASP A 474 -4.93 -0.49 -12.83
C ASP A 474 -6.12 0.26 -12.21
N GLY A 475 -6.77 -0.37 -11.22
CA GLY A 475 -7.95 0.21 -10.57
C GLY A 475 -7.65 1.49 -9.78
N PHE A 476 -6.40 1.77 -9.40
CA PHE A 476 -6.07 3.05 -8.76
C PHE A 476 -6.01 4.18 -9.80
N ALA A 477 -5.35 3.92 -10.93
CA ALA A 477 -5.31 4.83 -12.06
C ALA A 477 -6.73 5.09 -12.61
N ALA A 478 -7.59 4.06 -12.65
CA ALA A 478 -9.00 4.21 -13.03
C ALA A 478 -9.77 5.15 -12.08
N GLN A 479 -9.57 5.03 -10.77
CA GLN A 479 -10.16 5.94 -9.78
C GLN A 479 -9.66 7.38 -9.95
N THR A 480 -8.37 7.56 -10.14
CA THR A 480 -7.76 8.89 -10.34
C THR A 480 -8.30 9.53 -11.61
N ALA A 481 -8.36 8.77 -12.70
CA ALA A 481 -8.94 9.19 -13.97
C ALA A 481 -10.43 9.55 -13.84
N TYR A 482 -11.18 8.79 -13.04
CA TYR A 482 -12.58 9.09 -12.76
C TYR A 482 -12.75 10.41 -12.01
N PHE A 483 -12.01 10.62 -10.91
CA PHE A 483 -12.05 11.88 -10.16
C PHE A 483 -11.71 13.08 -11.05
N GLU A 484 -10.64 12.98 -11.86
CA GLU A 484 -10.29 14.03 -12.82
C GLU A 484 -11.43 14.26 -13.83
N ALA A 485 -12.03 13.20 -14.37
CA ALA A 485 -13.05 13.31 -15.41
C ALA A 485 -14.36 13.97 -14.93
N VAL A 486 -14.76 13.75 -13.66
CA VAL A 486 -16.00 14.32 -13.11
C VAL A 486 -15.85 15.76 -12.62
N GLU A 487 -14.62 16.25 -12.47
CA GLU A 487 -14.38 17.65 -12.10
C GLU A 487 -14.95 18.62 -13.16
N ALA A 488 -15.61 19.68 -12.68
CA ALA A 488 -16.20 20.70 -13.54
C ALA A 488 -15.15 21.49 -14.35
N ARG A 489 -13.92 21.58 -13.84
CA ARG A 489 -12.81 22.29 -14.49
C ARG A 489 -12.12 21.48 -15.60
N THR A 490 -12.41 20.19 -15.72
CA THR A 490 -11.73 19.31 -16.68
C THR A 490 -12.20 19.58 -18.10
N PRO A 491 -11.28 19.98 -19.02
CA PRO A 491 -11.62 20.28 -20.40
C PRO A 491 -12.24 19.09 -21.14
N ASP A 492 -13.16 19.35 -22.07
CA ASP A 492 -13.87 18.29 -22.83
C ASP A 492 -12.93 17.34 -23.56
N ALA A 493 -11.84 17.86 -24.15
CA ALA A 493 -10.84 17.04 -24.83
C ALA A 493 -10.17 16.05 -23.85
N ARG A 494 -9.80 16.52 -22.65
CA ARG A 494 -9.22 15.68 -21.61
C ARG A 494 -10.21 14.65 -21.08
N ARG A 495 -11.47 15.06 -20.85
CA ARG A 495 -12.56 14.15 -20.45
C ARG A 495 -12.77 13.04 -21.49
N ALA A 496 -12.68 13.35 -22.78
CA ALA A 496 -12.81 12.36 -23.86
C ALA A 496 -11.60 11.41 -23.96
N GLU A 497 -10.39 11.86 -23.59
CA GLU A 497 -9.22 10.99 -23.45
C GLU A 497 -9.39 10.02 -22.29
N LEU A 498 -9.72 10.51 -21.09
CA LEU A 498 -9.98 9.72 -19.90
C LEU A 498 -11.09 8.69 -20.16
N ARG A 499 -12.17 9.09 -20.83
CA ARG A 499 -13.26 8.19 -21.23
C ARG A 499 -12.76 7.01 -22.06
N ARG A 500 -11.92 7.26 -23.07
CA ARG A 500 -11.37 6.20 -23.92
C ARG A 500 -10.44 5.27 -23.14
N ALA A 501 -9.58 5.83 -22.28
CA ALA A 501 -8.66 5.05 -21.47
C ALA A 501 -9.39 4.14 -20.47
N LEU A 502 -10.41 4.67 -19.77
CA LEU A 502 -11.25 3.91 -18.84
C LEU A 502 -11.97 2.75 -19.53
N LEU A 503 -12.59 3.00 -20.70
CA LEU A 503 -13.31 1.96 -21.44
C LEU A 503 -12.38 0.84 -21.93
N GLU A 504 -11.22 1.20 -22.48
CA GLU A 504 -10.26 0.22 -22.99
C GLU A 504 -9.72 -0.68 -21.88
N TYR A 505 -9.35 -0.11 -20.73
CA TYR A 505 -8.84 -0.86 -19.58
C TYR A 505 -9.85 -1.89 -19.06
N CYS A 506 -11.08 -1.47 -18.72
CA CYS A 506 -12.11 -2.36 -18.18
C CYS A 506 -12.58 -3.40 -19.23
N ARG A 507 -12.58 -3.04 -20.52
CA ARG A 507 -12.80 -3.98 -21.63
C ARG A 507 -11.71 -5.06 -21.68
N GLN A 508 -10.45 -4.71 -21.44
CA GLN A 508 -9.35 -5.67 -21.44
C GLN A 508 -9.49 -6.69 -20.30
N ASP A 509 -9.94 -6.29 -19.11
CA ASP A 509 -10.15 -7.20 -17.96
C ASP A 509 -11.21 -8.28 -18.26
N THR A 510 -12.33 -7.90 -18.89
CA THR A 510 -13.35 -8.89 -19.26
C THR A 510 -12.95 -9.76 -20.45
N LEU A 511 -12.16 -9.23 -21.39
CA LEU A 511 -11.58 -10.03 -22.47
C LEU A 511 -10.57 -11.06 -21.91
N ALA A 512 -9.79 -10.67 -20.91
CA ALA A 512 -8.86 -11.55 -20.21
C ALA A 512 -9.59 -12.75 -19.60
N LEU A 513 -10.72 -12.51 -18.92
CA LEU A 513 -11.55 -13.59 -18.35
C LEU A 513 -12.03 -14.59 -19.42
N ALA A 514 -12.49 -14.10 -20.57
CA ALA A 514 -12.91 -14.94 -21.69
C ALA A 514 -11.73 -15.81 -22.19
N ARG A 515 -10.53 -15.24 -22.33
CA ARG A 515 -9.33 -15.99 -22.73
C ARG A 515 -8.89 -17.02 -21.72
N LEU A 516 -9.02 -16.73 -20.43
CA LEU A 516 -8.72 -17.69 -19.37
C LEU A 516 -9.63 -18.91 -19.47
N VAL A 517 -10.95 -18.71 -19.57
CA VAL A 517 -11.91 -19.80 -19.71
C VAL A 517 -11.67 -20.59 -21.00
N GLU A 518 -11.38 -19.91 -22.12
CA GLU A 518 -11.01 -20.56 -23.37
C GLU A 518 -9.77 -21.46 -23.19
N PHE A 519 -8.70 -20.93 -22.59
CA PHE A 519 -7.45 -21.66 -22.38
C PHE A 519 -7.61 -22.85 -21.44
N PHE A 520 -8.29 -22.66 -20.30
CA PHE A 520 -8.55 -23.75 -19.36
C PHE A 520 -9.43 -24.85 -19.97
N GLY A 521 -10.28 -24.53 -20.94
CA GLY A 521 -11.11 -25.49 -21.65
C GLY A 521 -10.37 -26.36 -22.68
N ARG A 522 -9.17 -25.97 -23.12
CA ARG A 522 -8.38 -26.74 -24.12
C ARG A 522 -7.92 -28.10 -23.57
N ASP A 523 -7.52 -29.02 -24.42
CA ASP A 523 -6.92 -30.31 -24.04
C ASP A 523 -5.44 -30.17 -23.68
#